data_AF-A0A934V064-F1
#
_entry.id   AF-A0A934V064-F1
#
_cell.length_a   1.000
_cell.length_b   1.000
_cell.length_c   1.000
_cell.angle_alpha   90.00
_cell.angle_beta   90.00
_cell.angle_gamma   90.00
#
_symmetry.space_group_name_H-M   'P 1'
#
loop_
_entity.id
_entity.type
_entity.pdbx_description
1 polymer ?
#
loop_
_entity_poly.entity_id
_entity_poly.type
_entity_poly.pdbx_seq_one_letter_code
_entity_poly.pdbx_strand_id
1 'polypeptide(L)' 'MREIIYEFIPQGRYVRVTAMDPATLTEVAIVGDAASGKDKLRETAARKLDYVLAKAKKPSRAAFGLT' A
#
# COMPACT_ATOMS: atom_id res chain seq x y z
N MET A 1 -1.11 7.53 16.08
CA MET A 1 -0.85 7.75 14.63
C MET A 1 0.12 6.67 14.19
N ARG A 2 -0.17 5.91 13.13
CA ARG A 2 0.76 4.87 12.60
C ARG A 2 1.80 5.56 11.72
N GLU A 3 3.06 5.16 11.85
CA GLU A 3 4.13 5.57 10.95
C GLU A 3 4.00 4.82 9.61
N ILE A 4 4.08 5.54 8.50
CA ILE A 4 4.09 4.96 7.15
C ILE A 4 5.21 5.64 6.37
N ILE A 5 6.11 4.85 5.81
CA ILE A 5 7.17 5.31 4.93
C ILE A 5 6.62 5.32 3.50
N TYR A 6 6.83 6.42 2.79
CA TYR A 6 6.37 6.58 1.40
C TYR A 6 7.53 6.80 0.44
N GLU A 7 7.50 6.11 -0.69
CA GLU A 7 8.36 6.35 -1.84
C GLU A 7 7.52 6.82 -3.03
N PHE A 8 7.97 7.85 -3.75
CA PHE A 8 7.33 8.33 -4.96
C PHE A 8 8.33 8.26 -6.12
N ILE A 9 8.01 7.46 -7.14
CA ILE A 9 8.83 7.30 -8.34
C ILE A 9 8.03 7.82 -9.54
N PRO A 10 8.33 9.03 -10.04
CA PRO A 10 7.73 9.56 -11.26
C PRO A 10 8.16 8.77 -12.49
N GLN A 11 7.21 8.47 -13.36
CA GLN A 11 7.39 7.79 -14.65
C GLN A 11 6.52 8.48 -15.71
N GLY A 12 6.98 9.65 -16.17
CA GLY A 12 6.23 10.49 -17.11
C GLY A 12 4.90 10.96 -16.51
N ARG A 13 3.79 10.57 -17.15
CA ARG A 13 2.43 10.92 -16.70
C ARG A 13 2.01 10.19 -15.42
N TYR A 14 2.73 9.15 -15.02
CA TYR A 14 2.37 8.33 -13.87
C TYR A 14 3.35 8.51 -12.72
N VAL A 15 2.92 8.21 -11.51
CA VAL A 15 3.78 8.08 -10.33
C VAL A 15 3.49 6.74 -9.68
N ARG A 16 4.52 5.92 -9.50
CA ARG A 16 4.46 4.77 -8.61
C ARG A 16 4.64 5.27 -7.17
N VAL A 17 3.71 4.92 -6.29
CA VAL A 17 3.79 5.26 -4.87
C VAL A 17 3.82 3.98 -4.06
N THR A 18 4.89 3.82 -3.30
CA THR A 18 5.07 2.72 -2.35
C THR A 18 4.72 3.23 -0.95
N ALA A 19 3.97 2.44 -0.18
CA ALA A 19 3.68 2.71 1.23
C ALA A 19 4.03 1.47 2.07
N MET A 20 4.83 1.67 3.11
CA MET A 20 5.34 0.61 3.98
C MET A 20 5.00 0.89 5.45
N ASP A 21 4.44 -0.10 6.15
CA ASP A 21 4.34 -0.11 7.61
C ASP A 21 5.60 -0.77 8.20
N PRO A 22 6.51 -0.02 8.86
CA PRO A 22 7.74 -0.58 9.40
C PRO A 22 7.51 -1.58 10.53
N ALA A 23 6.36 -1.51 11.22
CA ALA A 23 6.05 -2.43 12.33
C ALA A 23 5.69 -3.83 11.85
N THR A 24 5.06 -3.96 10.68
CA THR A 24 4.63 -5.25 10.11
C THR A 24 5.43 -5.67 8.89
N LEU A 25 6.37 -4.83 8.44
CA LEU A 25 7.13 -4.98 7.20
C LEU A 25 6.22 -5.19 5.96
N THR A 26 4.98 -4.72 6.04
CA THR A 26 4.02 -4.84 4.94
C THR A 26 4.19 -3.66 4.02
N GLU A 27 4.36 -3.95 2.74
CA GLU A 27 4.50 -2.95 1.69
C GLU A 27 3.38 -3.11 0.65
N VAL A 28 2.89 -1.97 0.15
CA VAL A 28 1.99 -1.92 -1.01
C VAL A 28 2.46 -0.85 -1.98
N ALA A 29 2.24 -1.09 -3.27
CA ALA A 29 2.44 -0.08 -4.31
C ALA A 29 1.12 0.27 -5.01
N ILE A 30 0.96 1.52 -5.39
CA ILE A 30 -0.06 2.00 -6.33
C ILE A 30 0.61 2.71 -7.50
N VAL A 31 -0.12 2.85 -8.60
CA VAL A 31 0.25 3.74 -9.70
C VAL A 31 -0.93 4.69 -9.91
N GLY A 32 -0.65 5.99 -10.03
CA GLY A 32 -1.66 7.00 -10.30
C GLY A 32 -1.16 8.09 -11.24
N ASP A 33 -2.08 8.92 -11.73
CA ASP A 33 -1.74 10.07 -12.57
C ASP A 33 -0.95 11.10 -11.74
N ALA A 34 0.19 11.55 -12.27
CA ALA A 34 1.04 12.56 -11.64
C ALA A 34 0.31 13.87 -11.34
N ALA A 35 -0.69 14.22 -12.18
CA ALA A 35 -1.53 15.40 -11.99
C ALA A 35 -2.53 15.28 -10.82
N SER A 36 -2.68 14.09 -10.23
CA SER A 36 -3.58 13.88 -9.09
C SER A 36 -3.10 14.53 -7.79
N GLY A 37 -1.83 14.95 -7.74
CA GLY A 37 -1.23 15.56 -6.56
C GLY A 37 -0.72 14.54 -5.53
N LYS A 38 0.36 14.92 -4.82
CA LYS A 38 1.08 14.05 -3.89
C LYS A 38 0.20 13.55 -2.74
N ASP A 39 -0.63 14.40 -2.16
CA ASP A 39 -1.46 14.04 -1.00
C ASP A 39 -2.55 13.02 -1.34
N LYS A 40 -3.17 13.15 -2.52
CA LYS A 40 -4.17 12.19 -2.99
C LYS A 40 -3.56 10.81 -3.26
N LEU A 41 -2.38 10.78 -3.86
CA LEU A 41 -1.64 9.53 -4.09
C LEU A 41 -1.20 8.90 -2.75
N ARG A 42 -0.71 9.71 -1.81
CA ARG A 42 -0.35 9.29 -0.44
C ARG A 42 -1.55 8.66 0.29
N GLU A 43 -2.69 9.33 0.29
CA GLU A 43 -3.92 8.87 0.93
C GLU A 43 -4.43 7.56 0.30
N THR A 44 -4.35 7.46 -1.03
CA THR A 44 -4.73 6.24 -1.75
C THR A 44 -3.82 5.06 -1.40
N ALA A 45 -2.51 5.29 -1.30
CA ALA A 45 -1.55 4.26 -0.88
C ALA A 45 -1.78 3.84 0.58
N ALA A 46 -2.06 4.80 1.48
CA ALA A 46 -2.40 4.53 2.88
C ALA A 46 -3.65 3.64 3.00
N ARG A 47 -4.73 3.98 2.28
CA ARG A 47 -5.97 3.19 2.25
C ARG A 47 -5.73 1.76 1.76
N LYS A 48 -4.89 1.57 0.75
CA LYS A 48 -4.52 0.23 0.26
C LYS A 48 -3.73 -0.55 1.32
N LEU A 49 -2.79 0.09 2.02
CA LEU A 49 -2.01 -0.53 3.08
C LEU A 49 -2.92 -1.00 4.23
N ASP A 50 -3.84 -0.14 4.67
CA ASP A 50 -4.82 -0.48 5.70
C ASP A 50 -5.71 -1.67 5.30
N TYR A 51 -6.15 -1.71 4.04
CA TYR A 51 -6.91 -2.84 3.50
C TYR A 51 -6.11 -4.15 3.55
N VAL A 52 -4.85 -4.15 3.11
CA VAL A 52 -4.00 -5.35 3.10
C VAL A 52 -3.74 -5.84 4.53
N LEU A 53 -3.43 -4.94 5.45
CA LEU A 53 -3.22 -5.26 6.86
C LEU A 53 -4.49 -5.82 7.51
N ALA A 54 -5.65 -5.25 7.22
CA ALA A 54 -6.94 -5.76 7.70
C ALA A 54 -7.25 -7.15 7.11
N LYS A 55 -6.88 -7.40 5.85
CA LYS A 55 -7.04 -8.72 5.21
C LYS A 55 -6.12 -9.77 5.84
N ALA A 56 -4.89 -9.43 6.17
CA ALA A 56 -3.93 -10.35 6.79
C ALA A 56 -4.34 -10.80 8.21
N LYS A 57 -5.04 -9.94 8.97
CA LYS A 57 -5.59 -10.31 10.29
C LYS A 57 -6.72 -11.34 10.23
N LYS A 58 -7.36 -11.52 9.08
CA LYS A 58 -8.36 -12.58 8.89
C LYS A 58 -7.61 -13.86 8.53
N PRO A 59 -7.91 -15.02 9.15
CA PRO A 59 -7.27 -16.27 8.79
C PRO A 59 -7.41 -16.50 7.28
N SER A 60 -6.27 -16.67 6.61
CA SER A 60 -6.27 -16.86 5.17
C SER A 60 -7.03 -18.15 4.85
N ARG A 61 -8.00 -18.08 3.92
CA ARG A 61 -8.70 -19.27 3.41
C ARG A 61 -7.76 -20.25 2.68
N ALA A 62 -6.51 -19.86 2.43
CA ALA A 62 -5.50 -20.67 1.76
C ALA A 62 -4.82 -21.71 2.67
N ALA A 63 -5.04 -21.65 4.00
CA ALA A 63 -4.47 -22.62 4.93
C ALA A 63 -5.26 -23.95 5.02
N PHE A 64 -6.38 -24.09 4.31
CA PHE A 64 -7.23 -25.29 4.28
C PHE A 64 -7.04 -26.11 2.98
N GLY A 65 -5.79 -26.45 2.63
CA GLY A 65 -5.52 -27.14 1.36
C GLY A 65 -4.19 -27.86 1.19
N LEU A 66 -3.44 -28.14 2.26
CA LEU A 66 -2.29 -29.05 2.21
C LEU A 66 -2.35 -30.03 3.39
N THR A 67 -3.14 -31.08 3.20
CA THR A 67 -3.06 -32.39 3.89
C THR A 67 -3.40 -33.44 2.87
#